data_AF-A0A9P3UED1-F1
#
_entry.id   AF-A0A9P3UED1-F1
#
_cell.length_a   1.000
_cell.length_b   1.000
_cell.length_c   1.000
_cell.angle_alpha   90.00
_cell.angle_beta   90.00
_cell.angle_gamma   90.00
#
_symmetry.space_group_name_H-M   'P 1'
#
loop_
_entity.id
_entity.type
_entity.pdbx_description
1 polymer ?
#
loop_
_entity_poly.entity_id
_entity_poly.type
_entity_poly.pdbx_seq_one_letter_code
_entity_poly.pdbx_strand_id
1 'polypeptide(L)'
;MKLMQRYITLASLLCLLTACATMQLAHMKQLQNNEQYDAIIAETPATSCNDPSQSSEVCRQFYAIRGHAYLKLAMNESQAGARCPMPTPSARANMDNAVNDYALASSAAARGSEDETHLIENQVLALTCSAPFKQPAEAVAMTREAVAKLDQLPPNPSRALTTSNAFLSLAQRTDLPQAERCQAARDARIRALGGLKGQPPATGEIAIRLQQTVNAAAIGGPGLPSTCV
;
A
#
# COMPACT_ATOMS: atom_id res chain seq x y z
N MET A 1 -22.68 41.70 20.73
CA MET A 1 -23.19 41.54 19.33
C MET A 1 -22.11 41.16 18.31
N LYS A 2 -20.91 41.76 18.30
CA LYS A 2 -19.84 41.40 17.32
C LYS A 2 -19.28 39.96 17.42
N LEU A 3 -19.36 39.32 18.59
CA LEU A 3 -18.91 37.93 18.79
C LEU A 3 -19.90 36.90 18.21
N MET A 4 -21.20 37.01 18.50
CA MET A 4 -22.24 36.11 17.97
C MET A 4 -22.29 36.11 16.43
N GLN A 5 -22.11 37.26 15.80
CA GLN A 5 -22.14 37.39 14.35
C GLN A 5 -20.94 36.68 13.69
N ARG A 6 -19.77 36.68 14.34
CA ARG A 6 -18.59 35.90 13.91
C ARG A 6 -18.82 34.40 14.01
N TYR A 7 -19.45 33.92 15.09
CA TYR A 7 -19.77 32.50 15.26
C TYR A 7 -20.78 32.00 14.23
N ILE A 8 -21.77 32.81 13.87
CA ILE A 8 -22.75 32.46 12.84
C ILE A 8 -22.08 32.37 11.46
N THR A 9 -21.26 33.35 11.08
CA THR A 9 -20.50 33.27 9.80
C THR A 9 -19.53 32.10 9.76
N LEU A 10 -18.86 31.76 10.87
CA LEU A 10 -18.00 30.57 10.93
C LEU A 10 -18.81 29.28 10.78
N ALA A 11 -19.91 29.15 11.51
CA ALA A 11 -20.77 27.97 11.45
C ALA A 11 -21.38 27.77 10.05
N SER A 12 -21.78 28.84 9.37
CA SER A 12 -22.28 28.77 7.99
C SER A 12 -21.18 28.37 6.99
N LEU A 13 -19.95 28.89 7.15
CA LEU A 13 -18.82 28.51 6.31
C LEU A 13 -18.42 27.04 6.51
N LEU A 14 -18.41 26.58 7.78
CA LEU A 14 -18.15 25.19 8.15
C LEU A 14 -19.24 24.23 7.62
N CYS A 15 -20.50 24.62 7.64
CA CYS A 15 -21.59 23.84 7.03
C CYS A 15 -21.46 23.73 5.51
N LEU A 16 -21.04 24.80 4.82
CA LEU A 16 -20.83 24.78 3.37
C LEU A 16 -19.65 23.89 2.97
N LEU A 17 -18.55 23.93 3.73
CA LEU A 17 -17.37 23.09 3.49
C LEU A 17 -17.63 21.61 3.77
N THR A 18 -18.36 21.29 4.83
CA THR A 18 -18.69 19.89 5.16
C THR A 18 -19.71 19.28 4.19
N ALA A 19 -20.71 20.06 3.73
CA ALA A 19 -21.65 19.60 2.71
C ALA A 19 -20.99 19.36 1.34
N CYS A 20 -20.00 20.18 0.98
CA CYS A 20 -19.23 19.98 -0.25
C CYS A 20 -18.42 18.68 -0.22
N ALA A 21 -17.74 18.41 0.91
CA ALA A 21 -16.93 17.21 1.06
C ALA A 21 -17.77 15.92 1.07
N THR A 22 -18.96 15.92 1.68
CA THR A 22 -19.83 14.74 1.70
C THR A 22 -20.45 14.44 0.34
N MET A 23 -20.84 15.47 -0.43
CA MET A 23 -21.32 15.29 -1.81
C MET A 23 -20.20 14.76 -2.72
N GLN A 24 -18.98 15.30 -2.59
CA GLN A 24 -17.83 14.81 -3.36
C GLN A 24 -17.52 13.35 -3.03
N LEU A 25 -17.55 12.97 -1.74
CA LEU A 25 -17.36 11.58 -1.35
C LEU A 25 -18.44 10.64 -1.90
N ALA A 26 -19.71 11.08 -1.94
CA ALA A 26 -20.78 10.29 -2.55
C ALA A 26 -20.54 10.08 -4.06
N HIS A 27 -20.08 11.12 -4.76
CA HIS A 27 -19.69 11.02 -6.16
C HIS A 27 -18.52 10.03 -6.36
N MET A 28 -17.48 10.12 -5.52
CA MET A 28 -16.33 9.21 -5.56
C MET A 28 -16.71 7.75 -5.37
N LYS A 29 -17.62 7.48 -4.43
CA LYS A 29 -18.16 6.11 -4.22
C LYS A 29 -18.92 5.61 -5.43
N GLN A 30 -19.69 6.48 -6.11
CA GLN A 30 -20.37 6.11 -7.35
C GLN A 30 -19.37 5.77 -8.46
N LEU A 31 -18.34 6.60 -8.66
CA LEU A 31 -17.28 6.32 -9.63
C LEU A 31 -16.57 5.00 -9.31
N GLN A 32 -16.30 4.72 -8.04
CA GLN A 32 -15.67 3.47 -7.59
C GLN A 32 -16.54 2.25 -7.90
N ASN A 33 -17.85 2.33 -7.61
CA ASN A 33 -18.80 1.27 -7.92
C ASN A 33 -18.91 0.99 -9.42
N ASN A 34 -18.67 2.01 -10.26
CA ASN A 34 -18.65 1.90 -11.71
C ASN A 34 -17.25 1.59 -12.28
N GLU A 35 -16.25 1.35 -11.42
CA GLU A 35 -14.85 1.09 -11.80
C GLU A 35 -14.21 2.20 -12.66
N GLN A 36 -14.68 3.45 -12.53
CA GLN A 36 -14.19 4.61 -13.30
C GLN A 36 -12.94 5.21 -12.66
N TYR A 37 -11.87 4.42 -12.56
CA TYR A 37 -10.65 4.79 -11.82
C TYR A 37 -9.93 6.02 -12.37
N ASP A 38 -9.93 6.23 -13.69
CA ASP A 38 -9.35 7.44 -14.30
C ASP A 38 -10.08 8.72 -13.87
N ALA A 39 -11.41 8.66 -13.73
CA ALA A 39 -12.20 9.78 -13.23
C ALA A 39 -11.91 10.05 -11.75
N ILE A 40 -11.75 9.00 -10.94
CA ILE A 40 -11.42 9.10 -9.52
C ILE A 40 -10.08 9.81 -9.29
N ILE A 41 -9.05 9.53 -10.10
CA ILE A 41 -7.73 10.14 -9.90
C ILE A 41 -7.67 11.59 -10.39
N ALA A 42 -8.58 12.00 -11.26
CA ALA A 42 -8.74 13.38 -11.71
C ALA A 42 -9.45 14.26 -10.66
N GLU A 43 -10.18 13.66 -9.72
CA GLU A 43 -10.82 14.36 -8.62
C GLU A 43 -9.79 14.93 -7.65
N THR A 44 -9.93 16.22 -7.33
CA THR A 44 -9.06 16.93 -6.39
C THR A 44 -9.73 16.94 -5.02
N PRO A 45 -9.04 16.53 -3.93
CA PRO A 45 -9.60 16.62 -2.59
C PRO A 45 -10.07 18.04 -2.27
N ALA A 46 -11.19 18.16 -1.55
CA ALA A 46 -11.59 19.43 -0.98
C ALA A 46 -10.42 20.06 -0.20
N THR A 47 -10.27 21.38 -0.25
CA THR A 47 -9.14 22.09 0.37
C THR A 47 -8.99 21.83 1.88
N SER A 48 -10.10 21.48 2.56
CA SER A 48 -10.11 21.06 3.96
C SER A 48 -9.39 19.75 4.23
N CYS A 49 -9.22 18.87 3.22
CA CYS A 49 -8.50 17.62 3.36
C CYS A 49 -6.97 17.78 3.29
N ASN A 50 -6.48 18.93 2.82
CA ASN A 50 -5.05 19.23 2.79
C ASN A 50 -4.49 19.63 4.16
N ASP A 51 -5.32 19.74 5.19
CA ASP A 51 -4.90 19.98 6.58
C ASP A 51 -4.90 18.67 7.37
N PRO A 52 -3.72 18.08 7.67
CA PRO A 52 -3.62 16.82 8.42
C PRO A 52 -4.21 16.91 9.84
N SER A 53 -4.33 18.12 10.40
CA SER A 53 -4.91 18.34 11.74
C SER A 53 -6.43 18.27 11.75
N GLN A 54 -7.07 18.28 10.58
CA GLN A 54 -8.52 18.27 10.40
C GLN A 54 -9.00 17.03 9.66
N SER A 55 -8.29 15.91 9.77
CA SER A 55 -8.65 14.69 9.05
C SER A 55 -10.01 14.14 9.49
N SER A 56 -11.05 14.66 8.84
CA SER A 56 -12.42 14.18 8.96
C SER A 56 -12.52 12.80 8.31
N GLU A 57 -13.44 12.00 8.80
CA GLU A 57 -13.79 10.69 8.24
C GLU A 57 -14.04 10.75 6.72
N VAL A 58 -14.57 11.88 6.23
CA VAL A 58 -14.81 12.14 4.81
C VAL A 58 -13.51 12.21 4.01
N CYS A 59 -12.51 12.95 4.51
CA CYS A 59 -11.20 13.07 3.86
C CYS A 59 -10.45 11.73 3.87
N ARG A 60 -10.53 10.98 4.99
CA ARG A 60 -9.97 9.63 5.08
C ARG A 60 -10.52 8.71 3.97
N GLN A 61 -11.84 8.64 3.84
CA GLN A 61 -12.48 7.81 2.81
C GLN A 61 -12.14 8.29 1.40
N PHE A 62 -12.03 9.60 1.20
CA PHE A 62 -11.63 10.16 -0.09
C PHE A 62 -10.24 9.68 -0.51
N TYR A 63 -9.24 9.80 0.38
CA TYR A 63 -7.89 9.30 0.13
C TYR A 63 -7.84 7.77 -0.04
N ALA A 64 -8.65 7.03 0.72
CA ALA A 64 -8.75 5.57 0.55
C ALA A 64 -9.23 5.19 -0.86
N ILE A 65 -10.26 5.87 -1.38
CA ILE A 65 -10.81 5.62 -2.72
C ILE A 65 -9.80 5.99 -3.81
N ARG A 66 -9.12 7.13 -3.67
CA ARG A 66 -8.07 7.54 -4.63
C ARG A 66 -6.86 6.61 -4.61
N GLY A 67 -6.36 6.25 -3.42
CA GLY A 67 -5.28 5.29 -3.26
C GLY A 67 -5.63 3.94 -3.91
N HIS A 68 -6.88 3.50 -3.77
CA HIS A 68 -7.40 2.32 -4.45
C HIS A 68 -7.42 2.45 -5.97
N ALA A 69 -7.93 3.56 -6.50
CA ALA A 69 -7.97 3.80 -7.93
C ALA A 69 -6.56 3.85 -8.55
N TYR A 70 -5.63 4.57 -7.94
CA TYR A 70 -4.24 4.59 -8.37
C TYR A 70 -3.61 3.18 -8.37
N LEU A 71 -3.81 2.42 -7.29
CA LEU A 71 -3.32 1.05 -7.21
C LEU A 71 -3.93 0.16 -8.31
N LYS A 72 -5.23 0.28 -8.58
CA LYS A 72 -5.91 -0.47 -9.64
C LYS A 72 -5.39 -0.12 -11.03
N LEU A 73 -5.25 1.16 -11.34
CA LEU A 73 -4.71 1.62 -12.62
C LEU A 73 -3.29 1.12 -12.84
N ALA A 74 -2.42 1.20 -11.82
CA ALA A 74 -1.09 0.62 -11.89
C ALA A 74 -1.15 -0.89 -12.12
N MET A 75 -1.96 -1.61 -11.34
CA MET A 75 -2.06 -3.08 -11.43
C MET A 75 -2.65 -3.58 -12.75
N ASN A 76 -3.47 -2.79 -13.46
CA ASN A 76 -3.97 -3.13 -14.80
C ASN A 76 -2.86 -3.25 -15.85
N GLU A 77 -1.68 -2.70 -15.59
CA GLU A 77 -0.49 -2.84 -16.43
C GLU A 77 0.35 -4.10 -16.09
N SER A 78 -0.17 -4.96 -15.19
CA SER A 78 0.49 -6.21 -14.80
C SER A 78 0.24 -7.31 -15.81
N GLN A 79 1.25 -8.16 -16.04
CA GLN A 79 1.04 -9.43 -16.74
C GLN A 79 0.16 -10.36 -15.89
N ALA A 80 -0.56 -11.29 -16.54
CA ALA A 80 -1.37 -12.28 -15.85
C ALA A 80 -0.54 -13.05 -14.81
N GLY A 81 -0.97 -13.03 -13.55
CA GLY A 81 -0.28 -13.68 -12.43
C GLY A 81 0.88 -12.87 -11.81
N ALA A 82 1.24 -11.70 -12.36
CA ALA A 82 2.25 -10.83 -11.75
C ALA A 82 1.70 -10.16 -10.48
N ARG A 83 2.54 -10.07 -9.43
CA ARG A 83 2.16 -9.46 -8.15
C ARG A 83 2.26 -7.93 -8.17
N CYS A 84 3.13 -7.39 -9.02
CA CYS A 84 3.37 -5.97 -9.20
C CYS A 84 3.37 -5.66 -10.70
N PRO A 85 3.08 -4.41 -11.08
CA PRO A 85 3.00 -4.02 -12.47
C PRO A 85 4.37 -3.92 -13.12
N MET A 86 4.36 -3.90 -14.46
CA MET A 86 5.57 -3.64 -15.23
C MET A 86 6.11 -2.23 -14.94
N PRO A 87 7.44 -2.00 -15.05
CA PRO A 87 8.06 -0.70 -14.81
C PRO A 87 7.81 0.29 -15.95
N THR A 88 6.58 0.77 -16.05
CA THR A 88 6.20 1.88 -16.93
C THR A 88 6.18 3.20 -16.15
N PRO A 89 6.34 4.36 -16.83
CA PRO A 89 6.20 5.66 -16.19
C PRO A 89 4.83 5.87 -15.51
N SER A 90 3.76 5.39 -16.12
CA SER A 90 2.38 5.48 -15.59
C SER A 90 2.20 4.61 -14.35
N ALA A 91 2.61 3.35 -14.39
CA ALA A 91 2.53 2.46 -13.22
C ALA A 91 3.36 2.99 -12.05
N ARG A 92 4.54 3.57 -12.32
CA ARG A 92 5.36 4.23 -11.30
C ARG A 92 4.62 5.42 -10.67
N ALA A 93 4.11 6.35 -11.48
CA ALA A 93 3.41 7.52 -10.97
C ALA A 93 2.16 7.15 -10.16
N ASN A 94 1.38 6.19 -10.66
CA ASN A 94 0.21 5.68 -9.99
C ASN A 94 0.57 4.98 -8.67
N MET A 95 1.62 4.15 -8.63
CA MET A 95 2.06 3.53 -7.38
C MET A 95 2.55 4.56 -6.34
N ASP A 96 3.29 5.58 -6.76
CA ASP A 96 3.75 6.66 -5.87
C ASP A 96 2.56 7.44 -5.27
N ASN A 97 1.55 7.74 -6.09
CA ASN A 97 0.32 8.37 -5.61
C ASN A 97 -0.50 7.44 -4.70
N ALA A 98 -0.56 6.15 -4.99
CA ALA A 98 -1.22 5.17 -4.14
C ALA A 98 -0.56 5.09 -2.75
N VAL A 99 0.78 5.05 -2.70
CA VAL A 99 1.53 5.07 -1.43
C VAL A 99 1.16 6.30 -0.60
N ASN A 100 1.14 7.48 -1.22
CA ASN A 100 0.81 8.73 -0.55
C ASN A 100 -0.64 8.75 -0.02
N ASP A 101 -1.61 8.43 -0.87
CA ASP A 101 -3.02 8.54 -0.49
C ASP A 101 -3.41 7.47 0.54
N TYR A 102 -2.85 6.25 0.47
CA TYR A 102 -3.03 5.28 1.55
C TYR A 102 -2.32 5.68 2.85
N ALA A 103 -1.18 6.39 2.80
CA ALA A 103 -0.55 6.93 4.01
C ALA A 103 -1.46 7.95 4.71
N LEU A 104 -2.06 8.86 3.94
CA LEU A 104 -3.01 9.84 4.45
C LEU A 104 -4.25 9.14 5.05
N ALA A 105 -4.84 8.20 4.32
CA ALA A 105 -6.02 7.46 4.79
C ALA A 105 -5.74 6.63 6.05
N SER A 106 -4.64 5.87 6.08
CA SER A 106 -4.29 5.03 7.24
C SER A 106 -3.98 5.85 8.48
N SER A 107 -3.27 6.98 8.35
CA SER A 107 -2.93 7.85 9.48
C SER A 107 -4.15 8.44 10.21
N ALA A 108 -5.27 8.52 9.50
CA ALA A 108 -6.54 9.04 9.98
C ALA A 108 -7.51 7.97 10.49
N ALA A 109 -7.20 6.69 10.28
CA ALA A 109 -8.08 5.60 10.68
C ALA A 109 -8.05 5.37 12.21
N ALA A 110 -9.15 4.89 12.75
CA ALA A 110 -9.20 4.49 14.16
C ALA A 110 -8.23 3.31 14.38
N ARG A 111 -7.34 3.46 15.37
CA ARG A 111 -6.33 2.43 15.68
C ARG A 111 -6.98 1.10 16.04
N GLY A 112 -6.47 0.02 15.45
CA GLY A 112 -6.96 -1.34 15.60
C GLY A 112 -8.26 -1.64 14.84
N SER A 113 -8.76 -0.71 14.02
CA SER A 113 -9.95 -0.97 13.21
C SER A 113 -9.66 -1.89 12.02
N GLU A 114 -10.70 -2.57 11.54
CA GLU A 114 -10.60 -3.37 10.33
C GLU A 114 -10.26 -2.48 9.12
N ASP A 115 -10.85 -1.29 9.03
CA ASP A 115 -10.51 -0.29 8.02
C ASP A 115 -9.03 0.06 8.01
N GLU A 116 -8.45 0.35 9.19
CA GLU A 116 -7.01 0.64 9.30
C GLU A 116 -6.16 -0.52 8.78
N THR A 117 -6.55 -1.75 9.12
CA THR A 117 -5.87 -2.97 8.67
C THR A 117 -5.88 -3.08 7.14
N HIS A 118 -7.04 -2.93 6.50
CA HIS A 118 -7.16 -2.97 5.04
C HIS A 118 -6.38 -1.84 4.36
N LEU A 119 -6.38 -0.64 4.94
CA LEU A 119 -5.61 0.50 4.43
C LEU A 119 -4.10 0.24 4.51
N ILE A 120 -3.61 -0.28 5.64
CA ILE A 120 -2.21 -0.65 5.82
C ILE A 120 -1.80 -1.74 4.83
N GLU A 121 -2.62 -2.78 4.64
CA GLU A 121 -2.31 -3.85 3.69
C GLU A 121 -2.18 -3.35 2.25
N ASN A 122 -3.07 -2.45 1.83
CA ASN A 122 -2.99 -1.84 0.50
C ASN A 122 -1.81 -0.87 0.38
N GLN A 123 -1.52 -0.09 1.43
CA GLN A 123 -0.33 0.76 1.46
C GLN A 123 0.95 -0.07 1.28
N VAL A 124 1.03 -1.21 1.97
CA VAL A 124 2.17 -2.12 1.89
C VAL A 124 2.31 -2.74 0.51
N LEU A 125 1.20 -3.12 -0.12
CA LEU A 125 1.23 -3.58 -1.51
C LEU A 125 1.78 -2.49 -2.43
N ALA A 126 1.31 -1.25 -2.30
CA ALA A 126 1.81 -0.12 -3.09
C ALA A 126 3.29 0.17 -2.83
N LEU A 127 3.74 0.17 -1.57
CA LEU A 127 5.16 0.33 -1.20
C LEU A 127 6.04 -0.76 -1.82
N THR A 128 5.60 -2.02 -1.69
CA THR A 128 6.31 -3.19 -2.22
C THR A 128 6.43 -3.14 -3.74
N CYS A 129 5.36 -2.72 -4.42
CA CYS A 129 5.35 -2.62 -5.87
C CYS A 129 5.99 -1.34 -6.43
N SER A 130 6.13 -0.29 -5.61
CA SER A 130 6.87 0.93 -5.99
C SER A 130 8.39 0.77 -5.83
N ALA A 131 8.85 -0.01 -4.84
CA ALA A 131 10.27 -0.18 -4.53
C ALA A 131 11.17 -0.53 -5.75
N PRO A 132 10.77 -1.39 -6.70
CA PRO A 132 11.56 -1.67 -7.90
C PRO A 132 11.82 -0.45 -8.80
N PHE A 133 11.00 0.60 -8.72
CA PHE A 133 11.17 1.84 -9.50
C PHE A 133 12.13 2.83 -8.86
N LYS A 134 12.62 2.53 -7.66
CA LYS A 134 13.42 3.44 -6.84
C LYS A 134 14.90 3.08 -6.85
N GLN A 135 15.70 4.08 -6.49
CA GLN A 135 17.13 3.88 -6.25
C GLN A 135 17.34 2.84 -5.13
N PRO A 136 18.46 2.11 -5.14
CA PRO A 136 18.66 0.96 -4.23
C PRO A 136 18.38 1.27 -2.76
N ALA A 137 18.92 2.38 -2.25
CA ALA A 137 18.74 2.78 -0.85
C ALA A 137 17.28 3.10 -0.51
N GLU A 138 16.57 3.80 -1.40
CA GLU A 138 15.15 4.14 -1.23
C GLU A 138 14.29 2.88 -1.26
N ALA A 139 14.56 1.95 -2.18
CA ALA A 139 13.83 0.69 -2.26
C ALA A 139 14.00 -0.17 -0.99
N VAL A 140 15.22 -0.25 -0.46
CA VAL A 140 15.48 -0.94 0.82
C VAL A 140 14.70 -0.28 1.95
N ALA A 141 14.69 1.06 2.02
CA ALA A 141 13.93 1.79 3.03
C ALA A 141 12.42 1.53 2.90
N MET A 142 11.85 1.59 1.70
CA MET A 142 10.44 1.34 1.44
C MET A 142 10.03 -0.10 1.77
N THR A 143 10.85 -1.09 1.42
CA THR A 143 10.58 -2.49 1.80
C THR A 143 10.61 -2.67 3.30
N ARG A 144 11.57 -2.06 4.01
CA ARG A 144 11.62 -2.13 5.48
C ARG A 144 10.42 -1.44 6.13
N GLU A 145 9.99 -0.30 5.60
CA GLU A 145 8.78 0.38 6.04
C GLU A 145 7.55 -0.51 5.84
N ALA A 146 7.40 -1.11 4.66
CA ALA A 146 6.29 -2.00 4.34
C ALA A 146 6.22 -3.20 5.32
N VAL A 147 7.37 -3.81 5.61
CA VAL A 147 7.47 -4.92 6.57
C VAL A 147 7.14 -4.44 7.99
N ALA A 148 7.68 -3.30 8.43
CA ALA A 148 7.43 -2.75 9.76
C ALA A 148 5.95 -2.40 9.97
N LYS A 149 5.24 -1.97 8.92
CA LYS A 149 3.79 -1.74 8.95
C LYS A 149 3.01 -3.06 9.08
N LEU A 150 3.38 -4.10 8.34
CA LEU A 150 2.71 -5.41 8.46
C LEU A 150 2.98 -6.11 9.80
N ASP A 151 4.16 -5.94 10.37
CA ASP A 151 4.53 -6.52 11.67
C ASP A 151 3.73 -5.93 12.83
N GLN A 152 3.06 -4.78 12.64
CA GLN A 152 2.14 -4.19 13.62
C GLN A 152 0.75 -4.84 13.59
N LEU A 153 0.43 -5.58 12.53
CA LEU A 153 -0.85 -6.27 12.38
C LEU A 153 -0.77 -7.71 12.91
N PRO A 154 -1.90 -8.33 13.29
CA PRO A 154 -1.91 -9.74 13.66
C PRO A 154 -1.28 -10.62 12.56
N PRO A 155 -0.55 -11.69 12.91
CA PRO A 155 0.03 -12.55 11.89
C PRO A 155 -1.06 -13.23 11.06
N ASN A 156 -0.87 -13.27 9.73
CA ASN A 156 -1.67 -14.11 8.85
C ASN A 156 -0.83 -14.57 7.63
N PRO A 157 -1.21 -15.67 6.94
CA PRO A 157 -0.48 -16.18 5.79
C PRO A 157 -0.32 -15.19 4.61
N SER A 158 -1.32 -14.35 4.34
CA SER A 158 -1.28 -13.37 3.25
C SER A 158 -0.24 -12.26 3.48
N ARG A 159 -0.11 -11.81 4.74
CA ARG A 159 0.89 -10.82 5.19
C ARG A 159 2.28 -11.44 5.17
N ALA A 160 2.41 -12.69 5.60
CA ALA A 160 3.66 -13.44 5.46
C ALA A 160 4.09 -13.56 3.99
N LEU A 161 3.15 -13.84 3.08
CA LEU A 161 3.43 -13.90 1.64
C LEU A 161 3.82 -12.53 1.07
N THR A 162 3.18 -11.46 1.54
CA THR A 162 3.49 -10.10 1.08
C THR A 162 4.88 -9.66 1.56
N THR A 163 5.20 -9.85 2.85
CA THR A 163 6.54 -9.56 3.39
C THR A 163 7.64 -10.41 2.75
N SER A 164 7.40 -11.71 2.54
CA SER A 164 8.39 -12.60 1.93
C SER A 164 8.68 -12.20 0.48
N ASN A 165 7.66 -11.80 -0.28
CA ASN A 165 7.86 -11.34 -1.66
C ASN A 165 8.57 -9.98 -1.73
N ALA A 166 8.32 -9.08 -0.78
CA ALA A 166 9.04 -7.81 -0.73
C ALA A 166 10.55 -8.02 -0.54
N PHE A 167 10.93 -8.90 0.39
CA PHE A 167 12.33 -9.28 0.58
C PHE A 167 12.91 -10.06 -0.61
N LEU A 168 12.12 -10.94 -1.23
CA LEU A 168 12.57 -11.67 -2.42
C LEU A 168 12.88 -10.70 -3.57
N SER A 169 12.06 -9.66 -3.76
CA SER A 169 12.29 -8.62 -4.77
C SER A 169 13.59 -7.85 -4.51
N LEU A 170 13.88 -7.48 -3.25
CA LEU A 170 15.18 -6.89 -2.89
C LEU A 170 16.34 -7.84 -3.18
N ALA A 171 16.19 -9.12 -2.88
CA ALA A 171 17.24 -10.10 -3.08
C ALA A 171 17.61 -10.28 -4.58
N GLN A 172 16.63 -10.08 -5.46
CA GLN A 172 16.77 -10.14 -6.92
C GLN A 172 17.41 -8.89 -7.54
N ARG A 173 17.57 -7.79 -6.79
CA ARG A 173 18.18 -6.56 -7.27
C ARG A 173 19.69 -6.71 -7.47
N THR A 174 20.15 -6.63 -8.72
CA THR A 174 21.57 -6.78 -9.06
C THR A 174 22.42 -5.56 -8.73
N ASP A 175 21.79 -4.42 -8.48
CA ASP A 175 22.41 -3.15 -8.09
C ASP A 175 22.64 -3.03 -6.57
N LEU A 176 22.24 -4.04 -5.78
CA LEU A 176 22.56 -4.14 -4.36
C LEU A 176 23.82 -4.98 -4.10
N PRO A 177 24.58 -4.69 -3.03
CA PRO A 177 25.68 -5.54 -2.59
C PRO A 177 25.24 -6.99 -2.34
N GLN A 178 26.11 -7.95 -2.68
CA GLN A 178 25.80 -9.38 -2.53
C GLN A 178 25.38 -9.75 -1.10
N ALA A 179 26.04 -9.18 -0.08
CA ALA A 179 25.71 -9.42 1.32
C ALA A 179 24.27 -9.00 1.66
N GLU A 180 23.82 -7.85 1.16
CA GLU A 180 22.46 -7.35 1.36
C GLU A 180 21.43 -8.23 0.64
N ARG A 181 21.73 -8.65 -0.59
CA ARG A 181 20.88 -9.56 -1.35
C ARG A 181 20.73 -10.91 -0.67
N CYS A 182 21.81 -11.47 -0.13
CA CYS A 182 21.76 -12.72 0.62
C CYS A 182 20.96 -12.57 1.92
N GLN A 183 21.09 -11.43 2.61
CA GLN A 183 20.28 -11.17 3.80
C GLN A 183 18.80 -11.08 3.44
N ALA A 184 18.44 -10.36 2.39
CA ALA A 184 17.06 -10.26 1.91
C ALA A 184 16.51 -11.65 1.48
N ALA A 185 17.32 -12.51 0.84
CA ALA A 185 16.89 -13.88 0.52
C ALA A 185 16.60 -14.70 1.79
N ARG A 186 17.46 -14.60 2.81
CA ARG A 186 17.24 -15.26 4.11
C ARG A 186 15.96 -14.74 4.78
N ASP A 187 15.75 -13.43 4.81
CA ASP A 187 14.57 -12.81 5.40
C ASP A 187 13.30 -13.24 4.66
N ALA A 188 13.32 -13.25 3.31
CA ALA A 188 12.23 -13.77 2.49
C ALA A 188 11.85 -15.21 2.87
N ARG A 189 12.86 -16.08 3.00
CA ARG A 189 12.68 -17.48 3.37
C ARG A 189 12.11 -17.64 4.78
N ILE A 190 12.65 -16.91 5.76
CA ILE A 190 12.18 -16.94 7.15
C ILE A 190 10.71 -16.53 7.22
N ARG A 191 10.34 -15.43 6.56
CA ARG A 191 8.96 -14.94 6.52
C ARG A 191 8.02 -15.93 5.83
N ALA A 192 8.44 -16.51 4.71
CA ALA A 192 7.62 -17.49 3.99
C ALA A 192 7.39 -18.77 4.79
N LEU A 193 8.45 -19.31 5.44
CA LEU A 193 8.33 -20.45 6.34
C LEU A 193 7.45 -20.14 7.56
N GLY A 194 7.56 -18.93 8.10
CA GLY A 194 6.70 -18.44 9.17
C GLY A 194 5.22 -18.42 8.76
N GLY A 195 4.91 -18.02 7.52
CA GLY A 195 3.55 -18.07 6.98
C GLY A 195 3.01 -19.50 6.80
N LEU A 196 3.85 -20.43 6.34
CA LEU A 196 3.47 -21.84 6.17
C LEU A 196 3.19 -22.53 7.52
N LYS A 197 3.99 -22.24 8.54
CA LYS A 197 3.92 -22.86 9.87
C LYS A 197 3.11 -22.04 10.88
N GLY A 198 2.61 -20.88 10.49
CA GLY A 198 1.92 -19.93 11.36
C GLY A 198 0.54 -20.41 11.79
N GLN A 199 -0.11 -19.60 12.64
CA GLN A 199 -1.50 -19.79 13.02
C GLN A 199 -2.33 -18.56 12.58
N PRO A 200 -3.36 -18.73 11.74
CA PRO A 200 -3.74 -19.98 11.06
C PRO A 200 -2.68 -20.41 10.03
N PRO A 201 -2.55 -21.71 9.75
CA PRO A 201 -1.64 -22.19 8.71
C PRO A 201 -2.12 -21.74 7.33
N ALA A 202 -1.16 -21.52 6.41
CA ALA A 202 -1.48 -21.22 5.03
C ALA A 202 -2.20 -22.39 4.35
N THR A 203 -3.20 -22.08 3.52
CA THR A 203 -3.94 -23.07 2.71
C THR A 203 -4.08 -22.59 1.26
N GLY A 204 -4.39 -23.53 0.36
CA GLY A 204 -4.65 -23.26 -1.06
C GLY A 204 -3.51 -22.52 -1.76
N GLU A 205 -3.87 -21.52 -2.56
CA GLU A 205 -2.92 -20.75 -3.37
C GLU A 205 -1.87 -20.01 -2.52
N ILE A 206 -2.23 -19.54 -1.33
CA ILE A 206 -1.28 -18.85 -0.46
C ILE A 206 -0.17 -19.80 0.00
N ALA A 207 -0.52 -21.05 0.35
CA ALA A 207 0.49 -22.05 0.73
C ALA A 207 1.42 -22.39 -0.43
N ILE A 208 0.87 -22.56 -1.65
CA ILE A 208 1.65 -22.83 -2.86
C ILE A 208 2.66 -21.70 -3.10
N ARG A 209 2.20 -20.45 -3.05
CA ARG A 209 3.04 -19.28 -3.32
C ARG A 209 4.10 -19.07 -2.24
N LEU A 210 3.77 -19.28 -0.96
CA LEU A 210 4.74 -19.26 0.11
C LEU A 210 5.84 -20.32 -0.10
N GLN A 211 5.46 -21.53 -0.50
CA GLN A 211 6.43 -22.60 -0.80
C GLN A 211 7.31 -22.24 -2.02
N GLN A 212 6.75 -21.61 -3.05
CA GLN A 212 7.52 -21.08 -4.18
C GLN A 212 8.53 -20.03 -3.73
N THR A 213 8.16 -19.10 -2.84
CA THR A 213 9.08 -18.11 -2.27
C THR A 213 10.21 -18.78 -1.48
N VAL A 214 9.90 -19.81 -0.67
CA VAL A 214 10.92 -20.58 0.06
C VAL A 214 11.94 -21.20 -0.91
N ASN A 215 11.45 -21.83 -1.97
CA ASN A 215 12.31 -22.49 -2.96
C ASN A 215 13.16 -21.49 -3.74
N ALA A 216 12.56 -20.37 -4.18
CA ALA A 216 13.26 -19.32 -4.90
C ALA A 216 14.40 -18.72 -4.06
N ALA A 217 14.12 -18.44 -2.77
CA ALA A 217 15.11 -17.90 -1.84
C ALA A 217 16.21 -18.92 -1.46
N ALA A 218 15.93 -20.22 -1.50
CA ALA A 218 16.85 -21.27 -1.09
C ALA A 218 17.77 -21.80 -2.20
N ILE A 219 17.38 -21.70 -3.47
CA ILE A 219 18.14 -22.28 -4.60
C ILE A 219 19.04 -21.24 -5.29
N GLY A 220 18.91 -19.96 -4.91
CA GLY A 220 19.48 -18.88 -5.70
C GLY A 220 18.76 -18.78 -7.05
N GLY A 221 17.44 -18.62 -7.01
CA GLY A 221 16.61 -18.43 -8.22
C GLY A 221 17.09 -17.26 -9.11
N PRO A 222 16.45 -17.03 -10.27
CA PRO A 222 16.90 -16.02 -11.23
C PRO A 222 17.18 -14.67 -10.55
N GLY A 223 18.41 -14.16 -10.70
CA GLY A 223 18.84 -12.91 -10.08
C GLY A 223 19.26 -13.02 -8.61
N LEU A 224 19.39 -14.20 -8.01
CA LEU A 224 19.94 -14.39 -6.66
C LEU A 224 21.37 -14.95 -6.74
N PRO A 225 22.28 -14.52 -5.85
CA PRO A 225 23.62 -15.12 -5.79
C PRO A 225 23.52 -16.59 -5.34
N SER A 226 24.14 -17.50 -6.10
CA SER A 226 24.21 -18.93 -5.78
C SER A 226 24.95 -19.22 -4.45
N THR A 227 25.68 -18.24 -3.93
CA THR A 227 26.45 -18.30 -2.68
C THR A 227 25.68 -17.84 -1.45
N CYS A 228 24.38 -17.52 -1.56
CA CYS A 228 23.58 -17.07 -0.42
C CYS A 228 23.02 -18.21 0.45
N VAL A 229 23.20 -19.45 0.00
CA VAL A 229 22.68 -20.69 0.61
C VAL A 229 23.67 -21.26 1.61
#